data_AF-A0A094CQA2-F1
#
_entry.id   AF-A0A094CQA2-F1
#
_cell.length_a   1.000
_cell.length_b   1.000
_cell.length_c   1.000
_cell.angle_alpha   90.00
_cell.angle_beta   90.00
_cell.angle_gamma   90.00
#
_symmetry.space_group_name_H-M   'P 1'
#
loop_
_entity.id
_entity.type
_entity.pdbx_description
1 polymer ?
#
loop_
_entity_poly.entity_id
_entity_poly.type
_entity_poly.pdbx_seq_one_letter_code
_entity_poly.pdbx_strand_id
1 'polypeptide(L)'
;MSSSSASPESWISSFCSLLGHEYFAEVSEDFIEDDFNLTGLQGQVPMYKEALEMILDVEPEDTEEEDDDDDDEDPDESLESAARRLSERRQNRMTSDLSVIESSAELLYGLIHQRYICSRAGIQQMSEKYELSHFGNCPRTNCDHARTLPVGLSDVPGDDTVKLFCPSCLDVYVPPNSRFQTVDGAFFGRTFGSLFLMTFPDYDLSKKATEVLSSSRPSDGEEKPMVNGMLAHNLGPGLGKGKVYEPRIYGFRVSERARSGPRMQWLRSRPDNVQVLNTARNYSDEDMEDDDAAMISPQQVRRAGQLKGAGSRRRNGGSPMSVEQTGL
;
A
#
# COMPACT_ATOMS: atom_id res chain seq x y z
N MET A 1 -39.90 16.32 14.66
CA MET A 1 -39.35 16.93 13.44
C MET A 1 -38.54 15.86 12.75
N SER A 2 -38.91 15.57 11.50
CA SER A 2 -38.29 14.68 10.49
C SER A 2 -37.53 13.45 10.99
N SER A 3 -38.25 12.33 11.09
CA SER A 3 -37.64 11.00 10.95
C SER A 3 -37.36 10.81 9.46
N SER A 4 -36.16 11.19 9.01
CA SER A 4 -35.69 10.81 7.68
C SER A 4 -35.63 9.29 7.64
N SER A 5 -36.34 8.66 6.72
CA SER A 5 -36.18 7.26 6.38
C SER A 5 -34.73 7.06 5.93
N ALA A 6 -33.87 6.59 6.83
CA ALA A 6 -32.56 6.12 6.43
C ALA A 6 -32.79 4.96 5.47
N SER A 7 -32.29 5.08 4.24
CA SER A 7 -32.07 3.92 3.40
C SER A 7 -31.28 2.88 4.19
N PRO A 8 -31.54 1.57 4.03
CA PRO A 8 -30.70 0.56 4.64
C PRO A 8 -29.23 0.85 4.29
N GLU A 9 -28.35 0.68 5.27
CA GLU A 9 -26.91 0.82 5.06
C GLU A 9 -26.46 -0.29 4.11
N SER A 10 -25.77 0.05 3.02
CA SER A 10 -25.27 -0.95 2.06
C SER A 10 -24.19 -1.82 2.70
N TRP A 11 -23.99 -3.02 2.16
CA TRP A 11 -22.93 -3.93 2.60
C TRP A 11 -21.57 -3.23 2.59
N ILE A 12 -21.26 -2.44 1.56
CA ILE A 12 -20.00 -1.70 1.41
C ILE A 12 -19.80 -0.69 2.54
N SER A 13 -20.83 0.11 2.86
CA SER A 13 -20.79 1.09 3.96
C SER A 13 -20.62 0.37 5.31
N SER A 14 -21.36 -0.72 5.51
CA SER A 14 -21.28 -1.53 6.72
C SER A 14 -19.87 -2.10 6.91
N PHE A 15 -19.31 -2.70 5.86
CA PHE A 15 -17.95 -3.26 5.86
C PHE A 15 -16.88 -2.19 6.16
N CYS A 16 -16.96 -1.02 5.52
CA CYS A 16 -16.00 0.06 5.73
C CYS A 16 -16.11 0.71 7.13
N SER A 17 -17.27 0.58 7.77
CA SER A 17 -17.54 1.08 9.12
C SER A 17 -17.09 0.10 10.23
N LEU A 18 -16.70 -1.13 9.88
CA LEU A 18 -16.19 -2.10 10.85
C LEU A 18 -14.91 -1.60 11.54
N LEU A 19 -14.75 -2.01 12.80
CA LEU A 19 -13.55 -1.68 13.58
C LEU A 19 -12.30 -2.30 12.94
N GLY A 20 -11.33 -1.47 12.57
CA GLY A 20 -10.13 -1.89 11.86
C GLY A 20 -10.19 -1.66 10.35
N HIS A 21 -11.36 -1.37 9.78
CA HIS A 21 -11.54 -1.14 8.34
C HIS A 21 -11.44 0.34 7.96
N GLU A 22 -10.92 1.18 8.85
CA GLU A 22 -10.87 2.63 8.62
C GLU A 22 -9.97 3.04 7.44
N TYR A 23 -9.10 2.15 6.97
CA TYR A 23 -8.21 2.40 5.84
C TYR A 23 -8.88 2.18 4.47
N PHE A 24 -9.99 1.43 4.38
CA PHE A 24 -10.66 1.14 3.11
C PHE A 24 -11.37 2.36 2.54
N ALA A 25 -11.29 2.59 1.23
CA ALA A 25 -12.20 3.46 0.51
C ALA A 25 -13.51 2.71 0.22
N GLU A 26 -14.62 3.44 0.19
CA GLU A 26 -15.90 2.90 -0.27
C GLU A 26 -15.87 2.81 -1.80
N VAL A 27 -15.82 1.58 -2.30
CA VAL A 27 -15.80 1.32 -3.75
C VAL A 27 -17.17 1.66 -4.32
N SER A 28 -17.20 2.44 -5.41
CA SER A 28 -18.44 2.74 -6.13
C SER A 28 -19.04 1.47 -6.73
N GLU A 29 -20.36 1.28 -6.61
CA GLU A 29 -21.08 0.17 -7.26
C GLU A 29 -20.85 0.18 -8.79
N ASP A 30 -20.89 1.36 -9.45
CA ASP A 30 -20.53 1.51 -10.87
C ASP A 30 -19.16 0.89 -11.25
N PHE A 31 -18.19 0.90 -10.34
CA PHE A 31 -16.88 0.29 -10.60
C PHE A 31 -16.93 -1.24 -10.53
N ILE A 32 -17.76 -1.77 -9.63
CA ILE A 32 -17.96 -3.20 -9.40
C ILE A 32 -18.83 -3.81 -10.51
N GLU A 33 -19.86 -3.10 -10.97
CA GLU A 33 -20.76 -3.54 -12.04
C GLU A 33 -20.06 -3.67 -13.41
N ASP A 34 -18.93 -3.01 -13.61
CA ASP A 34 -18.12 -3.17 -14.81
C ASP A 34 -17.18 -4.39 -14.70
N ASP A 35 -17.63 -5.50 -15.29
CA ASP A 35 -16.92 -6.80 -15.36
C ASP A 35 -15.45 -6.67 -15.78
N PHE A 36 -15.10 -5.67 -16.61
CA PHE A 36 -13.71 -5.46 -17.02
C PHE A 36 -12.80 -5.23 -15.82
N ASN A 37 -13.27 -4.48 -14.82
CA ASN A 37 -12.52 -4.18 -13.60
C ASN A 37 -12.34 -5.42 -12.70
N LEU A 38 -13.20 -6.42 -12.84
CA LEU A 38 -13.19 -7.66 -12.05
C LEU A 38 -12.44 -8.82 -12.72
N THR A 39 -11.94 -8.61 -13.94
CA THR A 39 -11.25 -9.64 -14.74
C THR A 39 -10.21 -10.42 -13.92
N GLY A 40 -10.33 -11.75 -13.92
CA GLY A 40 -9.40 -12.67 -13.27
C GLY A 40 -9.60 -12.88 -11.76
N LEU A 41 -10.59 -12.22 -11.13
CA LEU A 41 -10.90 -12.45 -9.71
C LEU A 41 -11.72 -13.72 -9.47
N GLN A 42 -12.55 -14.13 -10.43
CA GLN A 42 -13.39 -15.34 -10.32
C GLN A 42 -12.58 -16.62 -10.03
N GLY A 43 -11.35 -16.74 -10.53
CA GLY A 43 -10.49 -17.89 -10.26
C GLY A 43 -9.74 -17.85 -8.92
N GLN A 44 -9.86 -16.75 -8.18
CA GLN A 44 -9.15 -16.52 -6.90
C GLN A 44 -10.08 -16.60 -5.69
N VAL A 45 -11.38 -16.37 -5.88
CA VAL A 45 -12.36 -16.27 -4.80
C VAL A 45 -13.35 -17.46 -4.88
N PRO A 46 -13.52 -18.25 -3.81
CA PRO A 46 -14.59 -19.25 -3.72
C PRO A 46 -15.98 -18.59 -3.77
N MET A 47 -17.02 -19.30 -4.26
CA MET A 47 -18.39 -18.76 -4.27
C MET A 47 -18.48 -17.34 -4.85
N TYR A 48 -17.73 -17.06 -5.92
CA TYR A 48 -17.53 -15.71 -6.44
C TYR A 48 -18.84 -14.99 -6.78
N LYS A 49 -19.84 -15.71 -7.30
CA LYS A 49 -21.11 -15.11 -7.70
C LYS A 49 -21.92 -14.69 -6.48
N GLU A 50 -22.05 -15.60 -5.52
CA GLU A 50 -22.77 -15.43 -4.27
C GLU A 50 -22.11 -14.32 -3.41
N ALA A 51 -20.78 -14.28 -3.40
CA ALA A 51 -20.00 -13.22 -2.76
C ALA A 51 -20.23 -11.85 -3.42
N LEU A 52 -20.30 -11.79 -4.75
CA LEU A 52 -20.54 -10.55 -5.49
C LEU A 52 -21.98 -10.05 -5.29
N GLU A 53 -22.96 -10.95 -5.30
CA GLU A 53 -24.37 -10.65 -5.00
C GLU A 53 -24.52 -10.10 -3.58
N MET A 54 -23.82 -10.68 -2.60
CA MET A 54 -23.78 -10.17 -1.23
C MET A 54 -23.19 -8.75 -1.14
N ILE A 55 -22.07 -8.48 -1.85
CA ILE A 55 -21.44 -7.13 -1.84
C ILE A 55 -22.37 -6.07 -2.44
N LEU A 56 -23.16 -6.44 -3.45
CA LEU A 56 -24.08 -5.54 -4.16
C LEU A 56 -25.49 -5.51 -3.57
N ASP A 57 -25.71 -6.12 -2.40
CA ASP A 57 -27.01 -6.23 -1.74
C ASP A 57 -28.12 -6.78 -2.66
N VAL A 58 -27.76 -7.69 -3.57
CA VAL A 58 -28.71 -8.36 -4.48
C VAL A 58 -29.43 -9.46 -3.71
N GLU A 59 -30.77 -9.41 -3.69
CA GLU A 59 -31.57 -10.46 -3.04
C GLU A 59 -31.29 -11.81 -3.73
N PRO A 60 -30.96 -12.87 -2.97
CA PRO A 60 -30.79 -14.19 -3.55
C PRO A 60 -32.11 -14.61 -4.21
N GLU A 61 -32.05 -15.10 -5.44
CA GLU A 61 -33.21 -15.75 -6.04
C GLU A 61 -33.53 -16.99 -5.17
N ASP A 62 -34.78 -17.12 -4.70
CA ASP A 62 -35.29 -18.30 -4.01
C ASP A 62 -35.25 -19.50 -4.96
N THR A 63 -34.06 -20.04 -5.25
CA THR A 63 -33.94 -21.35 -5.87
C THR A 63 -34.35 -22.35 -4.82
N GLU A 64 -35.59 -22.81 -4.90
CA GLU A 64 -36.07 -24.00 -4.20
C GLU A 64 -35.06 -25.12 -4.48
N GLU A 65 -34.16 -25.39 -3.53
CA GLU A 65 -33.23 -26.51 -3.61
C GLU A 65 -34.08 -27.77 -3.74
N GLU A 66 -34.07 -28.40 -4.92
CA GLU A 66 -34.53 -29.78 -5.07
C GLU A 66 -33.56 -30.63 -4.24
N ASP A 67 -33.96 -30.96 -3.01
CA ASP A 67 -33.25 -31.85 -2.10
C ASP A 67 -33.16 -33.26 -2.77
N ASP A 68 -32.13 -33.49 -3.58
CA ASP A 68 -31.67 -34.82 -3.99
C ASP A 68 -30.96 -35.46 -2.77
N ASP A 69 -31.73 -35.86 -1.74
CA ASP A 69 -31.21 -36.68 -0.65
C ASP A 69 -31.38 -38.17 -1.01
N ASP A 70 -30.27 -38.83 -1.36
CA ASP A 70 -30.11 -40.29 -1.36
C ASP A 70 -30.29 -40.80 0.08
N ASP A 71 -31.49 -41.29 0.39
CA ASP A 71 -31.89 -41.79 1.71
C ASP A 71 -31.17 -43.11 2.11
N ASP A 72 -30.22 -43.01 3.04
CA ASP A 72 -29.91 -44.11 3.99
C ASP A 72 -30.90 -44.01 5.17
N GLU A 73 -32.16 -44.40 4.93
CA GLU A 73 -33.22 -44.44 5.96
C GLU A 73 -32.91 -45.51 7.03
N ASP A 74 -32.79 -45.08 8.29
CA ASP A 74 -32.72 -45.98 9.44
C ASP A 74 -34.16 -46.40 9.83
N PRO A 75 -34.57 -47.67 9.64
CA PRO A 75 -35.99 -48.08 9.66
C PRO A 75 -36.65 -48.06 11.05
N ASP A 76 -35.92 -47.75 12.12
CA ASP A 76 -36.41 -47.68 13.50
C ASP A 76 -36.56 -46.22 14.01
N GLU A 77 -36.26 -45.22 13.18
CA GLU A 77 -36.41 -43.80 13.54
C GLU A 77 -37.86 -43.31 13.38
N SER A 78 -38.36 -42.50 14.34
CA SER A 78 -39.69 -41.90 14.22
C SER A 78 -39.69 -40.79 13.16
N LEU A 79 -40.79 -40.67 12.42
CA LEU A 79 -40.98 -39.62 11.40
C LEU A 79 -40.72 -38.21 11.93
N GLU A 80 -41.06 -37.92 13.19
CA GLU A 80 -40.76 -36.63 13.82
C GLU A 80 -39.26 -36.42 14.10
N SER A 81 -38.53 -37.47 14.46
CA SER A 81 -37.09 -37.41 14.70
C SER A 81 -36.31 -37.27 13.40
N ALA A 82 -36.69 -38.04 12.38
CA ALA A 82 -36.13 -37.94 11.03
C ALA A 82 -36.34 -36.54 10.43
N ALA A 83 -37.56 -35.99 10.52
CA ALA A 83 -37.87 -34.64 10.04
C ALA A 83 -37.07 -33.55 10.78
N ARG A 84 -36.87 -33.70 12.10
CA ARG A 84 -36.03 -32.77 12.88
C ARG A 84 -34.56 -32.85 12.48
N ARG A 85 -34.02 -34.06 12.26
CA ARG A 85 -32.63 -34.25 11.82
C ARG A 85 -32.38 -33.67 10.42
N LEU A 86 -33.30 -33.87 9.49
CA LEU A 86 -33.23 -33.27 8.15
C LEU A 86 -33.28 -31.74 8.22
N SER A 87 -34.21 -31.20 9.01
CA SER A 87 -34.32 -29.76 9.27
C SER A 87 -33.04 -29.18 9.89
N GLU A 88 -32.46 -29.86 10.89
CA GLU A 88 -31.19 -29.44 11.52
C GLU A 88 -30.00 -29.55 10.55
N ARG A 89 -29.91 -30.60 9.74
CA ARG A 89 -28.84 -30.75 8.72
C ARG A 89 -28.92 -29.68 7.65
N ARG A 90 -30.13 -29.42 7.13
CA ARG A 90 -30.38 -28.35 6.15
C ARG A 90 -30.02 -26.98 6.72
N GLN A 91 -30.47 -26.68 7.94
CA GLN A 91 -30.11 -25.44 8.62
C GLN A 91 -28.58 -25.32 8.81
N ASN A 92 -27.91 -26.39 9.22
CA ASN A 92 -26.47 -26.38 9.46
C ASN A 92 -25.65 -26.22 8.16
N ARG A 93 -26.12 -26.80 7.05
CA ARG A 93 -25.53 -26.62 5.71
C ARG A 93 -25.68 -25.16 5.25
N MET A 94 -26.90 -24.61 5.30
CA MET A 94 -27.16 -23.20 4.98
C MET A 94 -26.32 -22.23 5.82
N THR A 95 -26.13 -22.50 7.13
CA THR A 95 -25.28 -21.64 7.97
C THR A 95 -23.80 -21.73 7.63
N SER A 96 -23.34 -22.90 7.17
CA SER A 96 -21.94 -23.10 6.78
C SER A 96 -21.65 -22.40 5.45
N ASP A 97 -22.56 -22.53 4.50
CA ASP A 97 -22.47 -21.89 3.19
C ASP A 97 -22.52 -20.36 3.33
N LEU A 98 -23.39 -19.82 4.20
CA LEU A 98 -23.43 -18.39 4.49
C LEU A 98 -22.10 -17.86 5.05
N SER A 99 -21.48 -18.57 6.00
CA SER A 99 -20.19 -18.17 6.56
C SER A 99 -19.07 -18.20 5.51
N VAL A 100 -19.09 -19.17 4.59
CA VAL A 100 -18.14 -19.23 3.47
C VAL A 100 -18.37 -18.06 2.52
N ILE A 101 -19.63 -17.72 2.20
CA ILE A 101 -19.98 -16.59 1.34
C ILE A 101 -19.52 -15.27 1.97
N GLU A 102 -19.77 -15.06 3.28
CA GLU A 102 -19.30 -13.87 4.00
C GLU A 102 -17.78 -13.72 3.90
N SER A 103 -17.02 -14.78 4.20
CA SER A 103 -15.56 -14.76 4.09
C SER A 103 -15.06 -14.52 2.66
N SER A 104 -15.80 -15.01 1.67
CA SER A 104 -15.49 -14.84 0.24
C SER A 104 -15.81 -13.42 -0.22
N ALA A 105 -16.86 -12.79 0.31
CA ALA A 105 -17.22 -11.40 0.07
C ALA A 105 -16.17 -10.44 0.62
N GLU A 106 -15.67 -10.66 1.84
CA GLU A 106 -14.57 -9.87 2.41
C GLU A 106 -13.30 -9.96 1.55
N LEU A 107 -12.92 -11.18 1.15
CA LEU A 107 -11.77 -11.42 0.28
C LEU A 107 -11.94 -10.73 -1.08
N LEU A 108 -13.10 -10.90 -1.72
CA LEU A 108 -13.42 -10.32 -3.00
C LEU A 108 -13.39 -8.79 -2.94
N TYR A 109 -14.06 -8.20 -1.97
CA TYR A 109 -14.09 -6.75 -1.78
C TYR A 109 -12.67 -6.20 -1.56
N GLY A 110 -11.85 -6.88 -0.77
CA GLY A 110 -10.45 -6.50 -0.58
C GLY A 110 -9.63 -6.50 -1.88
N LEU A 111 -9.80 -7.51 -2.74
CA LEU A 111 -9.13 -7.58 -4.04
C LEU A 111 -9.65 -6.54 -5.04
N ILE A 112 -10.94 -6.22 -5.00
CA ILE A 112 -11.53 -5.12 -5.78
C ILE A 112 -10.97 -3.79 -5.29
N HIS A 113 -10.92 -3.58 -3.98
CA HIS A 113 -10.41 -2.37 -3.35
C HIS A 113 -8.96 -2.07 -3.78
N GLN A 114 -8.09 -3.10 -3.82
CA GLN A 114 -6.70 -2.98 -4.31
C GLN A 114 -6.62 -2.35 -5.70
N ARG A 115 -7.53 -2.74 -6.60
CA ARG A 115 -7.63 -2.20 -7.97
C ARG A 115 -8.26 -0.80 -7.95
N TYR A 116 -9.33 -0.63 -7.19
CA TYR A 116 -10.10 0.61 -7.12
C TYR A 116 -9.26 1.79 -6.65
N ILE A 117 -8.44 1.65 -5.61
CA ILE A 117 -7.61 2.74 -5.09
C ILE A 117 -6.51 3.21 -6.06
N CYS A 118 -6.25 2.44 -7.12
CA CYS A 118 -5.38 2.84 -8.24
C CYS A 118 -6.15 3.51 -9.39
N SER A 119 -7.49 3.51 -9.36
CA SER A 119 -8.33 4.25 -10.31
C SER A 119 -8.38 5.74 -9.97
N ARG A 120 -8.87 6.56 -10.89
CA ARG A 120 -9.02 8.02 -10.68
C ARG A 120 -9.97 8.35 -9.53
N ALA A 121 -11.08 7.62 -9.38
CA ALA A 121 -12.06 7.86 -8.33
C ALA A 121 -11.51 7.40 -6.97
N GLY A 122 -10.99 6.17 -6.89
CA GLY A 122 -10.47 5.62 -5.65
C GLY A 122 -9.23 6.36 -5.12
N ILE A 123 -8.30 6.75 -5.99
CA ILE A 123 -7.11 7.50 -5.54
C ILE A 123 -7.47 8.89 -5.01
N GLN A 124 -8.53 9.51 -5.55
CA GLN A 124 -9.06 10.78 -5.05
C GLN A 124 -9.71 10.60 -3.67
N GLN A 125 -10.54 9.58 -3.47
CA GLN A 125 -11.07 9.27 -2.13
C GLN A 125 -9.96 9.02 -1.10
N MET A 126 -8.93 8.26 -1.49
CA MET A 126 -7.78 8.01 -0.61
C MET A 126 -6.99 9.28 -0.30
N SER A 127 -6.96 10.26 -1.21
CA SER A 127 -6.32 11.57 -0.97
C SER A 127 -7.03 12.37 0.12
N GLU A 128 -8.36 12.35 0.14
CA GLU A 128 -9.16 12.99 1.18
C GLU A 128 -8.90 12.35 2.55
N LYS A 129 -8.86 11.01 2.60
CA LYS A 129 -8.49 10.26 3.82
C LYS A 129 -7.06 10.57 4.27
N TYR A 130 -6.13 10.70 3.33
CA TYR A 130 -4.74 11.09 3.63
C TYR A 130 -4.66 12.50 4.21
N GLU A 131 -5.40 13.46 3.66
CA GLU A 131 -5.47 14.84 4.16
C GLU A 131 -6.01 14.94 5.57
N LEU A 132 -7.03 14.13 5.88
CA LEU A 132 -7.61 14.01 7.21
C LEU A 132 -6.75 13.16 8.17
N SER A 133 -5.62 12.64 7.70
CA SER A 133 -4.70 11.79 8.48
C SER A 133 -5.36 10.52 9.01
N HIS A 134 -6.35 9.96 8.30
CA HIS A 134 -7.06 8.74 8.70
C HIS A 134 -6.13 7.52 8.79
N PHE A 135 -5.07 7.49 7.98
CA PHE A 135 -4.08 6.39 7.98
C PHE A 135 -3.11 6.46 9.16
N GLY A 136 -3.08 7.58 9.88
CA GLY A 136 -2.16 7.83 10.98
C GLY A 136 -0.82 8.42 10.53
N ASN A 137 0.11 8.47 11.48
CA ASN A 137 1.36 9.22 11.37
C ASN A 137 2.58 8.33 11.59
N CYS A 138 3.71 8.76 11.03
CA CYS A 138 4.97 8.07 11.17
C CYS A 138 5.39 7.98 12.65
N PRO A 139 5.81 6.79 13.14
CA PRO A 139 6.23 6.62 14.52
C PRO A 139 7.62 7.19 14.80
N ARG A 140 8.42 7.53 13.77
CA ARG A 140 9.75 8.12 13.97
C ARG A 140 9.61 9.56 14.47
N THR A 141 10.22 9.85 15.61
CA THR A 141 10.27 11.19 16.22
C THR A 141 10.76 12.27 15.25
N ASN A 142 11.81 11.97 14.46
CA ASN A 142 12.40 12.94 13.54
C ASN A 142 11.59 13.16 12.24
N CYS A 143 10.52 12.41 12.03
CA CYS A 143 9.57 12.63 10.93
C CYS A 143 8.46 13.62 11.27
N ASP A 144 8.46 14.19 12.48
CA ASP A 144 7.54 15.25 12.91
C ASP A 144 6.07 14.92 12.65
N HIS A 145 5.67 13.67 12.90
CA HIS A 145 4.32 13.16 12.66
C HIS A 145 3.85 13.27 11.19
N ALA A 146 4.75 13.09 10.22
CA ALA A 146 4.39 12.96 8.81
C ALA A 146 3.28 11.92 8.62
N ARG A 147 2.31 12.23 7.76
CA ARG A 147 1.21 11.32 7.40
C ARG A 147 1.73 10.09 6.68
N THR A 148 1.01 8.99 6.82
CA THR A 148 1.38 7.70 6.22
C THR A 148 0.32 7.25 5.22
N LEU A 149 0.68 6.27 4.39
CA LEU A 149 -0.22 5.63 3.42
C LEU A 149 -0.27 4.12 3.70
N PRO A 150 -1.44 3.48 3.61
CA PRO A 150 -1.53 2.04 3.71
C PRO A 150 -0.89 1.38 2.49
N VAL A 151 -0.13 0.31 2.70
CA VAL A 151 0.55 -0.46 1.64
C VAL A 151 0.58 -1.94 2.02
N GLY A 152 0.53 -2.80 1.00
CA GLY A 152 0.87 -4.22 1.13
C GLY A 152 2.36 -4.46 0.87
N LEU A 153 2.94 -5.48 1.52
CA LEU A 153 4.27 -5.98 1.19
C LEU A 153 4.24 -7.11 0.15
N SER A 154 3.08 -7.74 -0.02
CA SER A 154 2.77 -8.72 -1.05
C SER A 154 1.42 -8.34 -1.69
N ASP A 155 1.18 -8.82 -2.91
CA ASP A 155 -0.13 -8.74 -3.57
C ASP A 155 -0.88 -10.09 -3.47
N VAL A 156 -0.32 -11.07 -2.75
CA VAL A 156 -0.93 -12.39 -2.51
C VAL A 156 -1.66 -12.36 -1.17
N PRO A 157 -2.97 -12.64 -1.13
CA PRO A 157 -3.72 -12.71 0.12
C PRO A 157 -3.15 -13.74 1.10
N GLY A 158 -3.16 -13.41 2.38
CA GLY A 158 -2.68 -14.24 3.48
C GLY A 158 -1.18 -14.15 3.77
N ASP A 159 -0.39 -13.51 2.90
CA ASP A 159 1.06 -13.41 3.07
C ASP A 159 1.47 -12.47 4.22
N ASP A 160 0.90 -11.26 4.27
CA ASP A 160 1.20 -10.28 5.30
C ASP A 160 0.06 -9.26 5.47
N THR A 161 -0.01 -8.66 6.64
CA THR A 161 -1.01 -7.65 7.01
C THR A 161 -0.64 -6.28 6.46
N VAL A 162 -1.62 -5.38 6.40
CA VAL A 162 -1.44 -3.99 5.96
C VAL A 162 -0.34 -3.29 6.75
N LYS A 163 0.53 -2.58 6.04
CA LYS A 163 1.59 -1.73 6.61
C LYS A 163 1.35 -0.26 6.28
N LEU A 164 2.10 0.62 6.94
CA LEU A 164 2.07 2.06 6.73
C LEU A 164 3.39 2.54 6.15
N PHE A 165 3.36 3.06 4.93
CA PHE A 165 4.49 3.71 4.30
C PHE A 165 4.56 5.18 4.70
N CYS A 166 5.73 5.65 5.14
CA CYS A 166 5.99 7.05 5.41
C CYS A 166 6.78 7.69 4.27
N PRO A 167 6.20 8.64 3.52
CA PRO A 167 6.90 9.31 2.43
C PRO A 167 7.99 10.29 2.93
N SER A 168 7.98 10.65 4.22
CA SER A 168 9.00 11.53 4.82
C SER A 168 10.32 10.82 5.08
N CYS A 169 10.30 9.58 5.56
CA CYS A 169 11.53 8.79 5.81
C CYS A 169 11.73 7.60 4.88
N LEU A 170 10.81 7.38 3.94
CA LEU A 170 10.89 6.34 2.92
C LEU A 170 11.02 4.95 3.53
N ASP A 171 10.17 4.67 4.52
CA ASP A 171 10.21 3.40 5.26
C ASP A 171 8.80 2.92 5.61
N VAL A 172 8.68 1.63 5.91
CA VAL A 172 7.41 0.94 6.15
C VAL A 172 7.31 0.51 7.62
N TYR A 173 6.13 0.71 8.20
CA TYR A 173 5.85 0.45 9.61
C TYR A 173 4.62 -0.42 9.79
N VAL A 174 4.59 -1.19 10.86
CA VAL A 174 3.37 -1.87 11.31
C VAL A 174 2.44 -0.82 11.93
N PRO A 175 1.13 -0.82 11.60
CA PRO A 175 0.16 0.05 12.26
C PRO A 175 0.23 -0.14 13.79
N PRO A 176 0.22 0.95 14.59
CA PRO A 176 0.43 0.86 16.04
C PRO A 176 -0.72 0.17 16.77
N ASN A 177 -1.95 0.27 16.25
CA ASN A 177 -3.13 -0.35 16.85
C ASN A 177 -3.29 -1.78 16.33
N SER A 178 -3.46 -2.74 17.25
CA SER A 178 -3.59 -4.17 16.91
C SER A 178 -4.83 -4.51 16.08
N ARG A 179 -5.86 -3.66 16.07
CA ARG A 179 -7.08 -3.86 15.25
C ARG A 179 -6.81 -3.96 13.74
N PHE A 180 -5.67 -3.43 13.28
CA PHE A 180 -5.28 -3.51 11.86
C PHE A 180 -4.48 -4.77 11.54
N GLN A 181 -4.17 -5.61 12.52
CA GLN A 181 -3.40 -6.86 12.31
C GLN A 181 -4.24 -7.97 11.68
N THR A 182 -5.55 -7.80 11.55
CA THR A 182 -6.43 -8.74 10.83
C THR A 182 -6.65 -8.31 9.38
N VAL A 183 -6.27 -7.09 9.01
CA VAL A 183 -6.48 -6.56 7.65
C VAL A 183 -5.32 -6.98 6.75
N ASP A 184 -5.66 -7.65 5.66
CA ASP A 184 -4.69 -8.12 4.68
C ASP A 184 -4.03 -6.95 3.93
N GLY A 185 -2.71 -7.01 3.76
CA GLY A 185 -1.96 -6.00 3.01
C GLY A 185 -2.21 -6.08 1.50
N ALA A 186 -2.56 -7.25 0.97
CA ALA A 186 -2.86 -7.45 -0.45
C ALA A 186 -4.02 -6.54 -0.92
N PHE A 187 -4.96 -6.21 -0.04
CA PHE A 187 -6.11 -5.35 -0.33
C PHE A 187 -5.74 -3.89 -0.61
N PHE A 188 -4.51 -3.48 -0.31
CA PHE A 188 -3.94 -2.19 -0.68
C PHE A 188 -2.87 -2.33 -1.77
N GLY A 189 -2.21 -3.49 -1.79
CA GLY A 189 -1.17 -3.83 -2.75
C GLY A 189 0.12 -3.03 -2.58
N ARG A 190 1.12 -3.40 -3.37
CA ARG A 190 2.45 -2.76 -3.34
C ARG A 190 2.51 -1.45 -4.12
N THR A 191 1.59 -1.25 -5.06
CA THR A 191 1.65 -0.18 -6.07
C THR A 191 1.06 1.15 -5.58
N PHE A 192 -0.05 1.09 -4.84
CA PHE A 192 -0.86 2.25 -4.48
C PHE A 192 -0.04 3.42 -3.92
N GLY A 193 0.80 3.18 -2.90
CA GLY A 193 1.56 4.24 -2.25
C GLY A 193 2.50 5.02 -3.20
N SER A 194 3.09 4.32 -4.18
CA SER A 194 3.95 4.98 -5.18
C SER A 194 3.12 5.74 -6.21
N LEU A 195 2.03 5.13 -6.70
CA LEU A 195 1.12 5.77 -7.65
C LEU A 195 0.49 7.04 -7.06
N PHE A 196 0.12 7.02 -5.78
CA PHE A 196 -0.41 8.16 -5.04
C PHE A 196 0.55 9.36 -5.09
N LEU A 197 1.82 9.14 -4.75
CA LEU A 197 2.82 10.20 -4.73
C LEU A 197 3.16 10.75 -6.13
N MET A 198 3.08 9.91 -7.16
CA MET A 198 3.23 10.35 -8.55
C MET A 198 2.02 11.12 -9.07
N THR A 199 0.82 10.77 -8.59
CA THR A 199 -0.44 11.40 -9.00
C THR A 199 -0.61 12.77 -8.36
N PHE A 200 -0.13 12.93 -7.12
CA PHE A 200 -0.23 14.17 -6.36
C PHE A 200 1.15 14.70 -5.93
N PRO A 201 1.99 15.14 -6.89
CA PRO A 201 3.36 15.61 -6.60
C PRO A 201 3.37 16.90 -5.75
N ASP A 202 2.26 17.63 -5.74
CA ASP A 202 2.09 18.92 -5.05
C ASP A 202 1.78 18.81 -3.56
N TYR A 203 1.51 17.61 -3.04
CA TYR A 203 1.32 17.41 -1.60
C TYR A 203 2.58 17.79 -0.85
N ASP A 204 2.48 18.75 0.07
CA ASP A 204 3.61 19.11 0.92
C ASP A 204 3.82 18.07 2.03
N LEU A 205 4.82 17.21 1.83
CA LEU A 205 5.16 16.13 2.77
C LEU A 205 5.91 16.62 4.02
N SER A 206 6.29 17.90 4.06
CA SER A 206 6.90 18.52 5.22
C SER A 206 5.88 19.06 6.21
N LYS A 207 4.62 19.28 5.78
CA LYS A 207 3.56 19.78 6.64
C LYS A 207 3.15 18.76 7.69
N LYS A 208 3.04 19.26 8.92
CA LYS A 208 2.56 18.46 10.06
C LYS A 208 1.07 18.21 9.94
N ALA A 209 0.61 17.05 10.39
CA ALA A 209 -0.81 16.73 10.44
C ALA A 209 -1.64 17.79 11.20
N THR A 210 -1.06 18.44 12.22
CA THR A 210 -1.70 19.48 13.03
C THR A 210 -1.78 20.85 12.36
N GLU A 211 -0.92 21.15 11.38
CA GLU A 211 -0.83 22.49 10.73
C GLU A 211 -1.82 22.65 9.56
N VAL A 212 -2.48 21.56 9.14
CA VAL A 212 -3.46 21.60 8.04
C VAL A 212 -4.80 22.20 8.46
N LEU A 213 -5.15 22.15 9.75
CA LEU A 213 -6.35 22.78 10.28
C LEU A 213 -6.26 24.32 10.37
N SER A 214 -5.04 24.89 10.24
CA SER A 214 -4.78 26.31 10.51
C SER A 214 -4.34 27.14 9.29
N SER A 215 -4.24 26.56 8.09
CA SER A 215 -3.51 27.21 6.99
C SER A 215 -4.40 27.62 5.81
N SER A 216 -4.46 28.93 5.60
CA SER A 216 -4.81 29.62 4.35
C SER A 216 -3.90 29.21 3.18
N ARG A 217 -4.45 29.27 1.94
CA ARG A 217 -3.74 28.94 0.70
C ARG A 217 -2.41 29.70 0.58
N PRO A 218 -1.33 29.06 0.11
CA PRO A 218 -0.05 29.75 -0.08
C PRO A 218 -0.18 30.85 -1.14
N SER A 219 0.62 31.91 -0.97
CA SER A 219 0.74 33.01 -1.92
C SER A 219 1.25 32.49 -3.27
N ASP A 220 0.46 32.69 -4.32
CA ASP A 220 0.85 32.46 -5.71
C ASP A 220 2.06 33.34 -6.07
N GLY A 221 3.18 32.76 -6.52
CA GLY A 221 4.25 33.54 -7.15
C GLY A 221 5.66 32.95 -7.20
N GLU A 222 6.04 31.98 -6.37
CA GLU A 222 7.39 31.38 -6.41
C GLU A 222 7.37 29.97 -7.01
N GLU A 223 8.08 29.77 -8.13
CA GLU A 223 8.34 28.45 -8.71
C GLU A 223 9.12 27.59 -7.70
N LYS A 224 8.47 26.56 -7.16
CA LYS A 224 9.11 25.65 -6.22
C LYS A 224 10.11 24.76 -6.98
N PRO A 225 11.34 24.57 -6.48
CA PRO A 225 12.32 23.74 -7.17
C PRO A 225 11.82 22.30 -7.29
N MET A 226 11.77 21.79 -8.52
CA MET A 226 11.39 20.41 -8.84
C MET A 226 12.62 19.57 -9.19
N VAL A 227 12.58 18.29 -8.85
CA VAL A 227 13.59 17.28 -9.18
C VAL A 227 12.85 16.04 -9.67
N ASN A 228 13.08 15.67 -10.94
CA ASN A 228 12.43 14.54 -11.61
C ASN A 228 10.88 14.56 -11.49
N GLY A 229 10.26 15.73 -11.62
CA GLY A 229 8.79 15.88 -11.52
C GLY A 229 8.23 15.89 -10.09
N MET A 230 9.06 15.74 -9.06
CA MET A 230 8.68 15.86 -7.66
C MET A 230 9.21 17.17 -7.06
N LEU A 231 8.50 17.75 -6.09
CA LEU A 231 8.99 18.90 -5.36
C LEU A 231 10.26 18.53 -4.57
N ALA A 232 11.33 19.31 -4.69
CA ALA A 232 12.63 18.99 -4.07
C ALA A 232 12.55 18.86 -2.54
N HIS A 233 11.64 19.60 -1.88
CA HIS A 233 11.42 19.50 -0.44
C HIS A 233 10.67 18.22 -0.02
N ASN A 234 9.93 17.59 -0.94
CA ASN A 234 9.23 16.33 -0.72
C ASN A 234 10.15 15.10 -0.81
N LEU A 235 11.37 15.27 -1.31
CA LEU A 235 12.34 14.18 -1.41
C LEU A 235 12.95 13.85 -0.03
N GLY A 236 12.28 12.95 0.70
CA GLY A 236 12.72 12.44 2.00
C GLY A 236 12.95 13.54 3.06
N PRO A 237 11.95 14.39 3.39
CA PRO A 237 12.11 15.48 4.36
C PRO A 237 12.51 15.02 5.78
N GLY A 238 12.26 13.75 6.12
CA GLY A 238 12.66 13.11 7.38
C GLY A 238 14.03 12.43 7.34
N LEU A 239 14.85 12.69 6.32
CA LEU A 239 16.19 12.13 6.11
C LEU A 239 17.26 13.23 6.06
N GLY A 240 18.52 12.83 6.27
CA GLY A 240 19.66 13.73 6.19
C GLY A 240 20.02 14.43 7.50
N LYS A 241 20.78 15.52 7.37
CA LYS A 241 21.39 16.24 8.49
C LYS A 241 20.33 16.76 9.47
N GLY A 242 20.52 16.48 10.76
CA GLY A 242 19.58 16.86 11.82
C GLY A 242 18.37 15.92 11.98
N LYS A 243 18.18 14.95 11.08
CA LYS A 243 17.09 13.95 11.14
C LYS A 243 17.56 12.55 11.54
N VAL A 244 18.83 12.39 11.89
CA VAL A 244 19.41 11.17 12.44
C VAL A 244 19.50 11.27 13.96
N TYR A 245 19.03 10.24 14.68
CA TYR A 245 19.12 10.19 16.14
C TYR A 245 20.58 10.00 16.58
N GLU A 246 21.07 10.90 17.44
CA GLU A 246 22.42 10.82 18.02
C GLU A 246 22.36 10.27 19.45
N PRO A 247 22.75 9.00 19.69
CA PRO A 247 22.75 8.44 21.04
C PRO A 247 23.81 9.13 21.92
N ARG A 248 23.39 9.52 23.13
CA ARG A 248 24.26 10.16 24.14
C ARG A 248 24.09 9.49 25.50
N ILE A 249 25.21 9.28 26.19
CA ILE A 249 25.25 8.74 27.55
C ILE A 249 26.02 9.75 28.41
N TYR A 250 25.41 10.23 29.50
CA TYR A 250 25.96 11.32 30.33
C TYR A 250 26.41 12.56 29.53
N GLY A 251 25.70 12.88 28.43
CA GLY A 251 26.01 14.01 27.54
C GLY A 251 27.04 13.72 26.45
N PHE A 252 27.81 12.63 26.56
CA PHE A 252 28.81 12.24 25.58
C PHE A 252 28.20 11.41 24.46
N ARG A 253 28.58 11.70 23.21
CA ARG A 253 28.19 10.89 22.05
C ARG A 253 28.74 9.48 22.19
N VAL A 254 27.90 8.48 21.93
CA VAL A 254 28.34 7.09 21.88
C VAL A 254 29.23 6.90 20.65
N SER A 255 30.42 6.36 20.86
CA SER A 255 31.37 6.08 19.76
C SER A 255 30.79 5.09 18.76
N GLU A 256 31.02 5.32 17.47
CA GLU A 256 30.69 4.35 16.42
C GLU A 256 31.43 3.02 16.58
N ARG A 257 32.59 3.02 17.26
CA ARG A 257 33.33 1.77 17.56
C ARG A 257 32.67 0.96 18.67
N ALA A 258 31.80 1.56 19.48
CA ALA A 258 31.11 0.84 20.55
C ALA A 258 30.17 -0.23 19.98
N ARG A 259 29.96 -1.32 20.73
CA ARG A 259 29.05 -2.39 20.33
C ARG A 259 27.61 -1.88 20.15
N SER A 260 27.17 -0.99 21.04
CA SER A 260 25.88 -0.28 20.99
C SER A 260 25.96 1.08 20.27
N GLY A 261 27.03 1.32 19.50
CA GLY A 261 27.17 2.53 18.71
C GLY A 261 26.17 2.57 17.55
N PRO A 262 25.90 3.77 17.00
CA PRO A 262 25.02 3.91 15.85
C PRO A 262 25.57 3.13 14.65
N ARG A 263 24.73 2.31 14.01
CA ARG A 263 25.05 1.50 12.83
C ARG A 263 24.22 1.97 11.64
N MET A 264 24.72 1.68 10.44
CA MET A 264 23.97 1.84 9.20
C MET A 264 23.36 3.25 8.99
N GLN A 265 24.06 4.29 9.43
CA GLN A 265 23.60 5.69 9.30
C GLN A 265 23.33 6.08 7.84
N TRP A 266 24.00 5.41 6.88
CA TRP A 266 23.85 5.62 5.45
C TRP A 266 22.40 5.39 4.96
N LEU A 267 21.62 4.48 5.57
CA LEU A 267 20.20 4.31 5.22
C LEU A 267 19.36 5.56 5.51
N ARG A 268 19.86 6.47 6.37
CA ARG A 268 19.19 7.72 6.72
C ARG A 268 19.91 8.95 6.18
N SER A 269 20.93 8.75 5.35
CA SER A 269 21.66 9.84 4.70
C SER A 269 20.83 10.43 3.57
N ARG A 270 20.94 11.76 3.41
CA ARG A 270 20.38 12.49 2.28
C ARG A 270 21.44 13.51 1.84
N PRO A 271 21.72 13.67 0.54
CA PRO A 271 22.62 14.71 0.06
C PRO A 271 22.16 16.10 0.55
N ASP A 272 23.10 16.96 0.93
CA ASP A 272 22.79 18.34 1.33
C ASP A 272 22.21 19.14 0.14
N ASN A 273 22.73 18.88 -1.07
CA ASN A 273 22.15 19.39 -2.32
C ASN A 273 21.30 18.31 -2.99
N VAL A 274 19.97 18.45 -2.88
CA VAL A 274 18.99 17.52 -3.47
C VAL A 274 19.03 17.52 -5.00
N GLN A 275 19.54 18.58 -5.64
CA GLN A 275 19.66 18.65 -7.11
C GLN A 275 20.58 17.57 -7.69
N VAL A 276 21.48 17.00 -6.89
CA VAL A 276 22.32 15.86 -7.31
C VAL A 276 21.47 14.63 -7.69
N LEU A 277 20.24 14.53 -7.15
CA LEU A 277 19.30 13.46 -7.48
C LEU A 277 18.55 13.69 -8.80
N ASN A 278 18.77 14.81 -9.49
CA ASN A 278 18.13 15.11 -10.77
C ASN A 278 18.75 14.27 -11.89
N THR A 279 18.18 13.10 -12.12
CA THR A 279 18.69 12.13 -13.09
C THR A 279 18.48 12.61 -14.51
N ALA A 280 17.37 13.30 -14.80
CA ALA A 280 17.08 13.85 -16.12
C ALA A 280 18.15 14.86 -16.56
N ARG A 281 18.53 15.76 -15.64
CA ARG A 281 19.61 16.71 -15.88
C ARG A 281 20.97 16.03 -16.02
N ASN A 282 21.28 15.08 -15.14
CA ASN A 282 22.57 14.39 -15.19
C ASN A 282 22.74 13.63 -16.51
N TYR A 283 21.69 12.98 -17.01
CA TYR A 283 21.73 12.27 -18.29
C TYR A 283 21.95 13.21 -19.48
N SER A 284 21.28 14.37 -19.52
CA SER A 284 21.50 15.36 -20.58
C SER A 284 22.91 15.95 -20.56
N ASP A 285 23.47 16.15 -19.36
CA ASP A 285 24.83 16.66 -19.20
C ASP A 285 25.87 15.61 -19.66
N GLU A 286 25.64 14.31 -19.40
CA GLU A 286 26.50 13.20 -19.89
C GLU A 286 26.46 13.07 -21.42
N ASP A 287 25.28 13.13 -22.06
CA ASP A 287 25.16 13.03 -23.52
C ASP A 287 25.84 14.22 -24.24
N MET A 288 25.75 15.44 -23.67
CA MET A 288 26.47 16.61 -24.22
C MET A 288 27.99 16.47 -24.11
N GLU A 289 28.50 15.91 -23.00
CA GLU A 289 29.94 15.65 -22.84
C GLU A 289 30.44 14.59 -23.84
N ASP A 290 29.65 13.57 -24.14
CA ASP A 290 29.99 12.53 -25.13
C ASP A 290 29.93 13.07 -26.58
N ASP A 291 28.95 13.91 -26.91
CA ASP A 291 28.85 14.58 -28.22
C ASP A 291 30.00 15.59 -28.44
N ASP A 292 30.34 16.39 -27.43
CA ASP A 292 31.49 17.31 -27.49
C ASP A 292 32.82 16.55 -27.57
N ALA A 293 32.94 15.41 -26.90
CA ALA A 293 34.12 14.53 -27.01
C ALA A 293 34.24 13.88 -28.40
N ALA A 294 33.13 13.58 -29.08
CA ALA A 294 33.11 13.06 -30.44
C ALA A 294 33.46 14.13 -31.51
N MET A 295 33.24 15.41 -31.21
CA MET A 295 33.57 16.55 -32.09
C MET A 295 35.03 17.02 -31.97
N ILE A 296 35.77 16.58 -30.93
CA ILE A 296 37.19 16.91 -30.75
C ILE A 296 38.06 15.87 -31.51
N SER A 297 38.84 16.36 -32.48
CA SER A 297 39.70 15.55 -33.37
C SER A 297 40.51 14.43 -32.66
N PRO A 298 40.71 13.26 -33.30
CA PRO A 298 41.37 12.09 -32.67
C PRO A 298 42.84 12.30 -32.24
N GLN A 299 43.43 13.44 -32.58
CA GLN A 299 44.87 13.70 -32.38
C GLN A 299 45.21 14.35 -31.03
N GLN A 300 44.22 14.76 -30.22
CA GLN A 300 44.48 15.38 -28.91
C GLN A 300 44.23 14.46 -27.70
N VAL A 301 43.68 13.26 -27.89
CA VAL A 301 43.33 12.30 -26.81
C VAL A 301 44.53 11.49 -26.28
N ARG A 302 45.74 12.06 -26.25
CA ARG A 302 46.92 11.37 -25.68
C ARG A 302 47.51 12.03 -24.42
N ARG A 303 46.86 13.03 -23.83
CA ARG A 303 47.46 13.70 -22.66
C ARG A 303 46.55 14.08 -21.49
N ALA A 304 45.34 13.51 -21.41
CA ALA A 304 44.48 13.67 -20.22
C ALA A 304 44.15 12.33 -19.55
N GLY A 305 44.98 11.30 -19.73
CA GLY A 305 44.88 10.02 -19.03
C GLY A 305 45.54 10.07 -17.66
N GLN A 306 45.09 10.95 -16.77
CA GLN A 306 45.41 10.89 -15.34
C GLN A 306 44.45 11.81 -14.58
N LEU A 307 43.72 11.24 -13.62
CA LEU A 307 42.72 11.87 -12.74
C LEU A 307 41.26 11.86 -13.26
N LYS A 308 40.66 10.67 -13.33
CA LYS A 308 39.25 10.43 -12.95
C LYS A 308 39.05 8.93 -12.78
N GLY A 309 38.80 8.51 -11.53
CA GLY A 309 38.72 7.09 -11.18
C GLY A 309 38.34 6.86 -9.72
N ALA A 310 37.25 7.45 -9.26
CA ALA A 310 36.52 6.99 -8.08
C ALA A 310 35.12 6.59 -8.54
N GLY A 311 35.03 5.38 -9.10
CA GLY A 311 33.81 4.86 -9.71
C GLY A 311 34.10 3.66 -10.59
N SER A 312 34.80 2.65 -10.07
CA SER A 312 34.98 1.38 -10.76
C SER A 312 33.63 0.68 -10.90
N ARG A 313 32.88 0.95 -11.97
CA ARG A 313 31.86 0.02 -12.48
C ARG A 313 32.59 -1.25 -12.92
N ARG A 314 32.67 -2.24 -12.02
CA ARG A 314 33.00 -3.62 -12.41
C ARG A 314 31.87 -4.08 -13.34
N ARG A 315 32.18 -4.23 -14.64
CA ARG A 315 31.37 -5.09 -15.53
C ARG A 315 31.51 -6.50 -15.01
N ASN A 316 30.53 -6.96 -14.24
CA ASN A 316 30.37 -8.38 -13.94
C ASN A 316 29.02 -8.81 -14.52
N GLY A 317 29.08 -9.55 -15.63
CA GLY A 317 27.92 -10.18 -16.25
C GLY A 317 27.55 -11.46 -15.52
N GLY A 318 27.00 -11.33 -14.32
CA GLY A 318 26.49 -12.47 -13.55
C GLY A 318 25.37 -12.04 -12.62
N SER A 319 24.23 -12.74 -12.68
CA SER A 319 23.06 -12.50 -11.83
C SER A 319 23.39 -12.75 -10.34
N PRO A 320 22.87 -11.93 -9.41
CA PRO A 320 23.29 -11.91 -8.00
C PRO A 320 22.74 -13.06 -7.13
N MET A 321 22.18 -14.12 -7.74
CA MET A 321 21.55 -15.24 -7.03
C MET A 321 22.06 -16.57 -7.57
N SER A 322 23.30 -16.93 -7.22
CA SER A 322 23.78 -18.31 -7.31
C SER A 322 24.31 -18.72 -5.94
N VAL A 323 23.56 -19.60 -5.26
CA VAL A 323 23.97 -20.21 -4.00
C VAL A 323 24.82 -21.43 -4.33
N GLU A 324 26.13 -21.36 -4.09
CA GLU A 324 26.98 -22.56 -4.14
C GLU A 324 26.80 -23.37 -2.85
N GLN A 325 26.40 -24.63 -3.05
CA GLN A 325 26.26 -25.64 -2.02
C GLN A 325 27.66 -26.12 -1.62
N THR A 326 28.15 -25.69 -0.46
CA THR A 326 29.40 -26.22 0.10
C THR A 326 29.10 -27.47 0.91
N GLY A 327 29.39 -28.62 0.29
CA GLY A 327 29.58 -29.88 1.00
C GLY A 327 31.04 -30.03 1.41
N LEU A 328 31.24 -30.37 2.68
CA LEU A 328 32.20 -31.38 3.16
C LEU A 328 31.65 -32.00 4.44
#